data_AF-A0A1I3JXB6-F1
#
_entry.id   AF-A0A1I3JXB6-F1
#
_cell.length_a   1.000
_cell.length_b   1.000
_cell.length_c   1.000
_cell.angle_alpha   90.00
_cell.angle_beta   90.00
_cell.angle_gamma   90.00
#
_symmetry.space_group_name_H-M   'P 1'
#
loop_
_entity.id
_entity.type
_entity.pdbx_description
1 polymer ?
#
loop_
_entity_poly.entity_id
_entity_poly.type
_entity_poly.pdbx_seq_one_letter_code
_entity_poly.pdbx_strand_id
1 'polypeptide(L)'
;MNFNKIVLLFVLFFGLCLNAQVIERVKPISEYPPELLKTDQFGNKYYYDASQKARIYEIDGENVVVMDELILLNKPKFNNQLDQNYYFFLNKKLNRVYPLFLTALEQYEDIQTELNQMDKNAQKKYVNERQQKLADEYEMQLRDLTTTEGRVFAKLMNRATGKTVYDIIRELRGGWSAFWWNVKGNIADVSIKQPYDPHKDRSDEFIESLLQHNWNSGYLQPYPGYLSFKVKK
;
A
#
# COMPACT_ATOMS: atom_id res chain seq x y z
N MET A 1 41.39 9.95 -28.86
CA MET A 1 40.23 9.77 -27.93
C MET A 1 38.98 9.56 -28.81
N ASN A 2 38.32 8.41 -28.71
CA ASN A 2 37.25 8.00 -29.64
C ASN A 2 35.92 8.73 -29.35
N PHE A 3 35.82 10.00 -29.77
CA PHE A 3 34.64 10.85 -29.55
C PHE A 3 33.36 10.26 -30.16
N ASN A 4 33.46 9.60 -31.31
CA ASN A 4 32.31 8.98 -31.99
C ASN A 4 31.68 7.83 -31.19
N LYS A 5 32.45 7.12 -30.35
CA LYS A 5 31.90 6.05 -29.50
C LYS A 5 31.08 6.59 -28.34
N ILE A 6 31.45 7.76 -27.81
CA ILE A 6 30.73 8.42 -26.71
C ILE A 6 29.41 9.02 -27.22
N VAL A 7 29.43 9.63 -28.41
CA VAL A 7 28.21 10.17 -29.04
C VAL A 7 27.22 9.06 -29.38
N LEU A 8 27.69 7.92 -29.91
CA LEU A 8 26.84 6.74 -30.17
C LEU A 8 26.20 6.19 -28.89
N LEU A 9 26.94 6.17 -27.78
CA LEU A 9 26.42 5.72 -26.49
C LEU A 9 25.36 6.68 -25.94
N PHE A 10 25.55 7.99 -26.14
CA PHE A 10 24.59 9.02 -25.72
C PHE A 10 23.29 8.95 -26.54
N VAL A 11 23.38 8.70 -27.85
CA VAL A 11 22.20 8.54 -28.74
C VAL A 11 21.44 7.26 -28.41
N LEU A 12 22.13 6.16 -28.09
CA LEU A 12 21.51 4.91 -27.67
C LEU A 12 20.79 5.04 -26.33
N PHE A 13 21.34 5.83 -25.40
CA PHE A 13 20.71 6.09 -24.10
C PHE A 13 19.53 7.07 -24.20
N PHE A 14 19.57 8.05 -25.09
CA PHE A 14 18.46 8.99 -25.28
C PHE A 14 17.28 8.39 -26.09
N GLY A 15 17.56 7.50 -27.04
CA GLY A 15 16.54 6.83 -27.85
C GLY A 15 15.60 5.90 -27.04
N LEU A 16 16.07 5.40 -25.89
CA LEU A 16 15.27 4.53 -25.01
C LEU A 16 14.30 5.30 -24.09
N CYS A 17 14.45 6.61 -23.93
CA CYS A 17 13.62 7.40 -23.01
C CYS A 17 12.27 7.84 -23.59
N LEU A 18 12.05 7.73 -24.92
CA LEU A 18 10.83 8.24 -25.56
C LEU A 18 9.58 7.34 -25.41
N ASN A 19 9.71 6.12 -24.86
CA ASN A 19 8.59 5.18 -24.70
C ASN A 19 8.08 5.03 -23.25
N ALA A 20 8.54 5.86 -22.31
CA ALA A 20 8.22 5.67 -20.89
C ALA A 20 6.93 6.36 -20.41
N GLN A 21 6.22 7.09 -21.27
CA GLN A 21 4.91 7.67 -20.93
C GLN A 21 3.79 6.81 -21.51
N VAL A 22 3.49 5.69 -20.84
CA VAL A 22 2.17 5.06 -21.00
C VAL A 22 1.17 6.01 -20.35
N ILE A 23 0.62 6.93 -21.16
CA ILE A 23 -0.57 7.67 -20.74
C ILE A 23 -1.69 6.63 -20.71
N GLU A 24 -2.15 6.27 -19.51
CA GLU A 24 -3.37 5.48 -19.33
C GLU A 24 -4.53 6.27 -19.93
N ARG A 25 -4.86 5.98 -21.19
CA ARG A 25 -6.05 6.53 -21.83
C ARG A 25 -7.26 5.84 -21.20
N VAL A 26 -8.26 6.62 -20.82
CA VAL A 26 -9.57 6.09 -20.40
C VAL A 26 -10.10 5.22 -21.54
N LYS A 27 -10.25 3.92 -21.28
CA LYS A 27 -10.77 2.97 -22.27
C LYS A 27 -12.30 3.05 -22.29
N PRO A 28 -12.94 2.81 -23.44
CA PRO A 28 -14.39 2.68 -23.49
C PRO A 28 -14.86 1.50 -22.63
N ILE A 29 -16.08 1.58 -22.10
CA ILE A 29 -16.63 0.55 -21.19
C ILE A 29 -16.60 -0.86 -21.81
N SER A 30 -16.70 -0.95 -23.15
CA SER A 30 -16.70 -2.18 -23.94
C SER A 30 -15.39 -2.98 -23.87
N GLU A 31 -14.27 -2.33 -23.53
CA GLU A 31 -12.97 -3.01 -23.37
C GLU A 31 -12.80 -3.65 -21.99
N TYR A 32 -13.67 -3.36 -21.02
CA TYR A 32 -13.58 -3.92 -19.68
C TYR A 32 -14.32 -5.26 -19.56
N PRO A 33 -13.79 -6.24 -18.79
CA PRO A 33 -14.48 -7.48 -18.50
C PRO A 33 -15.87 -7.23 -17.89
N PRO A 34 -16.93 -7.93 -18.36
CA PRO A 34 -18.29 -7.74 -17.85
C PRO A 34 -18.44 -7.96 -16.34
N GLU A 35 -17.58 -8.77 -15.73
CA GLU A 35 -17.56 -9.08 -14.29
C GLU A 35 -17.22 -7.87 -13.41
N LEU A 36 -16.51 -6.88 -13.96
CA LEU A 36 -16.10 -5.68 -13.23
C LEU A 36 -17.12 -4.53 -13.35
N LEU A 37 -18.14 -4.69 -14.19
CA LEU A 37 -19.17 -3.68 -14.42
C LEU A 37 -20.20 -3.70 -13.29
N LYS A 38 -20.48 -2.52 -12.75
CA LYS A 38 -21.49 -2.29 -11.72
C LYS A 38 -22.69 -1.59 -12.32
N THR A 39 -23.85 -1.72 -11.67
CA THR A 39 -25.07 -1.00 -12.04
C THR A 39 -25.36 0.08 -11.01
N ASP A 40 -25.72 1.27 -11.49
CA ASP A 40 -26.13 2.37 -10.63
C ASP A 40 -27.64 2.29 -10.28
N GLN A 41 -28.11 3.24 -9.48
CA GLN A 41 -29.51 3.33 -9.05
C GLN A 41 -30.48 3.63 -10.21
N PHE A 42 -29.97 4.04 -11.36
CA PHE A 42 -30.72 4.39 -12.56
C PHE A 42 -30.67 3.27 -13.61
N GLY A 43 -29.97 2.16 -13.32
CA GLY A 43 -29.83 1.01 -14.22
C GLY A 43 -28.68 1.12 -15.24
N ASN A 44 -27.86 2.17 -15.18
CA ASN A 44 -26.72 2.34 -16.08
C ASN A 44 -25.55 1.49 -15.61
N LYS A 45 -24.88 0.83 -16.57
CA LYS A 45 -23.64 0.09 -16.30
C LYS A 45 -22.47 1.06 -16.25
N TYR A 46 -21.58 0.88 -15.28
CA TYR A 46 -20.35 1.64 -15.17
C TYR A 46 -19.19 0.75 -14.76
N TYR A 47 -18.00 1.11 -15.21
CA TYR A 47 -16.74 0.62 -14.64
C TYR A 47 -16.25 1.60 -13.58
N TYR A 48 -15.80 1.10 -12.43
CA TYR A 48 -15.23 1.94 -11.38
C TYR A 48 -13.71 1.76 -11.34
N ASP A 49 -13.00 2.81 -11.73
CA ASP A 49 -11.56 2.90 -11.54
C ASP A 49 -11.27 3.38 -10.11
N ALA A 50 -10.78 2.47 -9.28
CA ALA A 50 -10.41 2.77 -7.89
C ALA A 50 -9.18 3.69 -7.79
N SER A 51 -8.29 3.68 -8.79
CA SER A 51 -7.07 4.49 -8.83
C SER A 51 -7.41 5.96 -9.06
N GLN A 52 -8.25 6.21 -10.06
CA GLN A 52 -8.68 7.55 -10.46
C GLN A 52 -9.92 8.02 -9.70
N LYS A 53 -10.53 7.13 -8.90
CA LYS A 53 -11.82 7.34 -8.22
C LYS A 53 -12.87 7.83 -9.21
N ALA A 54 -12.98 7.15 -10.35
CA ALA A 54 -13.81 7.59 -11.46
C ALA A 54 -14.74 6.46 -11.91
N ARG A 55 -16.00 6.82 -12.18
CA ARG A 55 -17.00 5.96 -12.81
C ARG A 55 -17.02 6.28 -14.29
N ILE A 56 -16.76 5.27 -15.10
CA ILE A 56 -16.81 5.36 -16.56
C ILE A 56 -18.15 4.78 -16.99
N TYR A 57 -18.97 5.63 -17.61
CA TYR A 57 -20.25 5.30 -18.20
C TYR A 57 -20.14 5.36 -19.73
N GLU A 58 -21.02 4.63 -20.41
CA GLU A 58 -21.33 4.84 -21.82
C GLU A 58 -22.78 5.33 -21.90
N ILE A 59 -22.96 6.60 -22.26
CA ILE A 59 -24.28 7.23 -22.40
C ILE A 59 -24.37 7.70 -23.84
N ASP A 60 -25.35 7.20 -24.59
CA ASP A 60 -25.59 7.56 -25.99
C ASP A 60 -24.37 7.36 -26.93
N GLY A 61 -23.50 6.40 -26.62
CA GLY A 61 -22.27 6.13 -27.38
C GLY A 61 -21.10 7.06 -27.04
N GLU A 62 -21.25 7.93 -26.04
CA GLU A 62 -20.19 8.77 -25.49
C GLU A 62 -19.67 8.22 -24.16
N ASN A 63 -18.34 8.27 -23.99
CA ASN A 63 -17.69 7.90 -22.73
C ASN A 63 -17.84 9.06 -21.72
N VAL A 64 -18.66 8.87 -20.70
CA VAL A 64 -18.87 9.85 -19.63
C VAL A 64 -18.09 9.42 -18.41
N VAL A 65 -17.14 10.25 -17.97
CA VAL A 65 -16.33 10.01 -16.77
C VAL A 65 -16.86 10.87 -15.63
N VAL A 66 -17.38 10.22 -14.58
CA VAL A 66 -17.85 10.87 -13.36
C VAL A 66 -16.84 10.58 -12.25
N MET A 67 -16.12 11.61 -11.82
CA MET A 67 -15.16 11.50 -10.72
C MET A 67 -15.88 11.57 -9.37
N ASP A 68 -15.43 10.79 -8.40
CA ASP A 68 -15.86 10.90 -7.02
C ASP A 68 -15.33 12.20 -6.38
N GLU A 69 -15.99 12.63 -5.31
CA GLU A 69 -15.59 13.80 -4.54
C GLU A 69 -14.18 13.62 -3.95
N LEU A 70 -13.30 14.58 -4.23
CA LEU A 70 -11.94 14.61 -3.70
C LEU A 70 -11.89 15.47 -2.43
N ILE A 71 -11.55 14.84 -1.30
CA ILE A 71 -11.29 15.56 -0.05
C ILE A 71 -9.87 16.13 -0.14
N LEU A 72 -9.76 17.44 -0.37
CA LEU A 72 -8.50 18.16 -0.31
C LEU A 72 -8.11 18.41 1.15
N LEU A 73 -7.11 17.66 1.63
CA LEU A 73 -6.52 17.94 2.93
C LEU A 73 -5.60 19.15 2.86
N ASN A 74 -5.57 19.93 3.94
CA ASN A 74 -4.65 21.03 4.09
C ASN A 74 -3.20 20.52 3.99
N LYS A 75 -2.34 21.31 3.35
CA LYS A 75 -0.89 21.03 3.32
C LYS A 75 -0.36 20.90 4.75
N PRO A 76 0.57 19.96 5.01
CA PRO A 76 1.18 19.82 6.32
C PRO A 76 1.86 21.13 6.73
N LYS A 77 1.61 21.58 7.96
CA LYS A 77 2.29 22.74 8.53
C LYS A 77 3.65 22.30 9.04
N PHE A 78 4.73 22.87 8.51
CA PHE A 78 6.09 22.57 8.96
C PHE A 78 6.55 23.56 10.02
N ASN A 79 7.17 23.05 11.08
CA ASN A 79 7.70 23.91 12.15
C ASN A 79 9.02 24.55 11.76
N ASN A 80 9.86 23.85 10.99
CA ASN A 80 11.17 24.30 10.54
C ASN A 80 11.62 23.51 9.29
N GLN A 81 12.78 23.86 8.74
CA GLN A 81 13.35 23.16 7.57
C GLN A 81 13.65 21.67 7.85
N LEU A 82 14.06 21.32 9.07
CA LEU A 82 14.35 19.93 9.43
C LEU A 82 13.08 19.07 9.42
N ASP A 83 11.97 19.63 9.89
CA ASP A 83 10.63 19.02 9.90
C ASP A 83 10.14 18.78 8.46
N GLN A 84 10.35 19.76 7.57
CA GLN A 84 10.08 19.59 6.14
C GLN A 84 10.96 18.51 5.50
N ASN A 85 12.26 18.50 5.79
CA ASN A 85 13.18 17.48 5.28
C ASN A 85 12.79 16.08 5.80
N TYR A 86 12.35 16.01 7.06
CA TYR A 86 11.88 14.78 7.67
C TYR A 86 10.61 14.26 6.99
N TYR A 87 9.67 15.14 6.65
CA TYR A 87 8.48 14.78 5.86
C TYR A 87 8.86 14.16 4.50
N PHE A 88 9.77 14.78 3.75
CA PHE A 88 10.21 14.22 2.46
C PHE A 88 11.01 12.91 2.62
N PHE A 89 11.80 12.81 3.68
CA PHE A 89 12.48 11.56 4.03
C PHE A 89 11.46 10.43 4.30
N LEU A 90 10.41 10.71 5.07
CA LEU A 90 9.31 9.77 5.30
C LEU A 90 8.60 9.41 4.01
N ASN A 91 8.37 10.35 3.09
CA ASN A 91 7.77 10.05 1.79
C ASN A 91 8.60 9.02 1.00
N LYS A 92 9.92 9.18 0.98
CA LYS A 92 10.82 8.20 0.32
C LYS A 92 10.71 6.82 0.96
N LYS A 93 10.64 6.76 2.30
CA LYS A 93 10.51 5.48 3.02
C LYS A 93 9.15 4.84 2.78
N LEU A 94 8.07 5.63 2.81
CA LEU A 94 6.72 5.20 2.51
C LEU A 94 6.65 4.56 1.12
N ASN A 95 7.13 5.25 0.08
CA ASN A 95 7.09 4.73 -1.30
C ASN A 95 7.86 3.40 -1.46
N ARG A 96 9.00 3.23 -0.77
CA ARG A 96 9.75 1.96 -0.80
C ARG A 96 9.03 0.83 -0.08
N VAL A 97 8.36 1.14 1.03
CA VAL A 97 7.70 0.15 1.90
C VAL A 97 6.30 -0.22 1.41
N TYR A 98 5.61 0.68 0.72
CA TYR A 98 4.21 0.53 0.41
C TYR A 98 3.86 -0.74 -0.40
N PRO A 99 4.63 -1.13 -1.44
CA PRO A 99 4.35 -2.38 -2.17
C PRO A 99 4.46 -3.62 -1.28
N LEU A 100 5.47 -3.66 -0.40
CA LEU A 100 5.64 -4.74 0.57
C LEU A 100 4.52 -4.77 1.61
N PHE A 101 4.02 -3.61 2.00
CA PHE A 101 2.86 -3.50 2.89
C PHE A 101 1.59 -4.06 2.23
N LEU A 102 1.35 -3.79 0.95
CA LEU A 102 0.17 -4.31 0.23
C LEU A 102 0.15 -5.83 0.18
N THR A 103 1.29 -6.46 -0.18
CA THR A 103 1.39 -7.93 -0.21
C THR A 103 1.22 -8.54 1.18
N ALA A 104 1.80 -7.90 2.21
CA ALA A 104 1.62 -8.31 3.60
C ALA A 104 0.18 -8.23 4.08
N LEU A 105 -0.55 -7.18 3.68
CA LEU A 105 -1.95 -6.99 4.05
C LEU A 105 -2.83 -8.03 3.39
N GLU A 106 -2.71 -8.23 2.07
CA GLU A 106 -3.49 -9.20 1.31
C GLU A 106 -3.34 -10.61 1.89
N GLN A 107 -2.10 -11.04 2.12
CA GLN A 107 -1.87 -12.37 2.68
C GLN A 107 -2.36 -12.52 4.12
N TYR A 108 -2.31 -11.45 4.92
CA TYR A 108 -2.92 -11.47 6.24
C TYR A 108 -4.42 -11.65 6.15
N GLU A 109 -5.10 -10.92 5.26
CA GLU A 109 -6.55 -11.02 5.02
C GLU A 109 -6.96 -12.40 4.49
N ASP A 110 -6.18 -12.99 3.58
CA ASP A 110 -6.39 -14.36 3.08
C ASP A 110 -6.33 -15.37 4.22
N ILE A 111 -5.28 -15.30 5.04
CA ILE A 111 -5.14 -16.17 6.22
C ILE A 111 -6.34 -15.99 7.14
N GLN A 112 -6.76 -14.75 7.45
CA GLN A 112 -7.92 -14.52 8.30
C GLN A 112 -9.20 -15.12 7.72
N THR A 113 -9.40 -15.00 6.41
CA THR A 113 -10.57 -15.54 5.70
C THR A 113 -10.61 -17.06 5.77
N GLU A 114 -9.48 -17.71 5.50
CA GLU A 114 -9.35 -19.17 5.57
C GLU A 114 -9.55 -19.68 7.01
N LEU A 115 -9.00 -18.98 8.00
CA LEU A 115 -9.18 -19.33 9.41
C LEU A 115 -10.65 -19.25 9.83
N ASN A 116 -11.37 -18.22 9.39
CA ASN A 116 -12.79 -18.05 9.72
C ASN A 116 -13.68 -19.18 9.16
N GLN A 117 -13.23 -19.90 8.13
CA GLN A 117 -13.97 -21.00 7.51
C GLN A 117 -13.63 -22.39 8.08
N MET A 118 -12.60 -22.49 8.92
CA MET A 118 -12.11 -23.76 9.45
C MET A 118 -12.51 -23.98 10.91
N ASP A 119 -12.67 -25.24 11.30
CA ASP A 119 -12.77 -25.63 12.72
C ASP A 119 -11.46 -25.40 13.47
N LYS A 120 -11.53 -25.10 14.77
CA LYS A 120 -10.36 -24.77 15.63
C LYS A 120 -9.19 -25.77 15.52
N ASN A 121 -9.48 -27.07 15.35
CA ASN A 121 -8.45 -28.09 15.20
C ASN A 121 -7.81 -28.09 13.80
N ALA A 122 -8.59 -27.85 12.76
CA ALA A 122 -8.13 -27.74 11.38
C ALA A 122 -7.35 -26.43 11.16
N GLN A 123 -7.81 -25.32 11.76
CA GLN A 123 -7.11 -24.04 11.79
C GLN A 123 -5.66 -24.23 12.24
N LYS A 124 -5.43 -24.88 13.40
CA LYS A 124 -4.07 -25.04 13.94
C LYS A 124 -3.11 -25.78 13.00
N LYS A 125 -3.59 -26.80 12.29
CA LYS A 125 -2.77 -27.56 11.32
C LYS A 125 -2.50 -26.75 10.05
N TYR A 126 -3.55 -26.13 9.51
CA TYR A 126 -3.47 -25.30 8.31
C TYR A 126 -2.54 -24.11 8.49
N VAL A 127 -2.70 -23.41 9.62
CA VAL A 127 -1.79 -22.40 10.16
C VAL A 127 -0.38 -22.94 10.05
N ASN A 128 0.00 -23.97 10.80
CA ASN A 128 1.39 -24.42 10.84
C ASN A 128 2.00 -24.74 9.44
N GLU A 129 1.27 -25.38 8.54
CA GLU A 129 1.74 -25.76 7.20
C GLU A 129 1.89 -24.56 6.25
N ARG A 130 0.87 -23.71 6.14
CA ARG A 130 0.90 -22.52 5.27
C ARG A 130 1.87 -21.47 5.80
N GLN A 131 1.98 -21.41 7.13
CA GLN A 131 2.76 -20.42 7.83
C GLN A 131 4.26 -20.55 7.64
N GLN A 132 4.80 -21.77 7.64
CA GLN A 132 6.25 -21.97 7.52
C GLN A 132 6.78 -21.48 6.16
N LYS A 133 5.99 -21.67 5.10
CA LYS A 133 6.36 -21.21 3.75
C LYS A 133 6.36 -19.69 3.62
N LEU A 134 5.36 -19.02 4.21
CA LEU A 134 5.20 -17.56 4.10
C LEU A 134 6.19 -16.80 4.98
N ALA A 135 6.52 -17.37 6.15
CA ALA A 135 7.54 -16.85 7.03
C ALA A 135 8.87 -16.61 6.30
N ASP A 136 9.41 -17.63 5.63
CA ASP A 136 10.74 -17.53 5.00
C ASP A 136 10.78 -16.42 3.92
N GLU A 137 9.70 -16.27 3.15
CA GLU A 137 9.56 -15.24 2.11
C GLU A 137 9.51 -13.82 2.70
N TYR A 138 8.76 -13.61 3.79
CA TYR A 138 8.76 -12.32 4.47
C TYR A 138 10.04 -12.04 5.24
N GLU A 139 10.79 -13.05 5.64
CA GLU A 139 11.94 -12.85 6.52
C GLU A 139 13.01 -12.12 5.75
N MET A 140 13.19 -12.57 4.52
CA MET A 140 14.04 -11.95 3.54
C MET A 140 13.62 -10.51 3.26
N GLN A 141 12.33 -10.25 3.02
CA GLN A 141 11.83 -8.93 2.63
C GLN A 141 11.85 -7.93 3.80
N LEU A 142 11.49 -8.35 5.01
CA LEU A 142 11.51 -7.50 6.20
C LEU A 142 12.92 -7.30 6.75
N ARG A 143 13.85 -8.26 6.56
CA ARG A 143 15.27 -8.08 6.91
C ARG A 143 15.94 -7.01 6.05
N ASP A 144 15.55 -6.84 4.79
CA ASP A 144 16.09 -5.79 3.89
C ASP A 144 15.62 -4.38 4.27
N LEU A 145 14.60 -4.26 5.14
CA LEU A 145 14.14 -2.95 5.58
C LEU A 145 15.11 -2.32 6.57
N THR A 146 15.40 -1.04 6.34
CA THR A 146 16.05 -0.21 7.36
C THR A 146 15.11 -0.03 8.56
N THR A 147 15.64 0.30 9.74
CA THR A 147 14.82 0.48 10.94
C THR A 147 13.68 1.50 10.77
N THR A 148 13.90 2.55 9.97
CA THR A 148 12.83 3.54 9.69
C THR A 148 11.76 2.95 8.77
N GLU A 149 12.17 2.20 7.75
CA GLU A 149 11.24 1.54 6.83
C GLU A 149 10.40 0.48 7.55
N GLY A 150 11.03 -0.32 8.42
CA GLY A 150 10.33 -1.28 9.28
C GLY A 150 9.35 -0.60 10.25
N ARG A 151 9.68 0.60 10.75
CA ARG A 151 8.75 1.41 11.56
C ARG A 151 7.55 1.85 10.72
N VAL A 152 7.77 2.41 9.52
CA VAL A 152 6.69 2.82 8.62
C VAL A 152 5.80 1.61 8.28
N PHE A 153 6.39 0.47 7.94
CA PHE A 153 5.67 -0.78 7.68
C PHE A 153 4.76 -1.16 8.86
N ALA A 154 5.32 -1.17 10.08
CA ALA A 154 4.55 -1.54 11.27
C ALA A 154 3.36 -0.60 11.53
N LYS A 155 3.55 0.70 11.27
CA LYS A 155 2.49 1.71 11.38
C LYS A 155 1.41 1.51 10.32
N LEU A 156 1.78 1.21 9.07
CA LEU A 156 0.81 0.90 8.01
C LEU A 156 -0.02 -0.35 8.31
N MET A 157 0.62 -1.44 8.77
CA MET A 157 -0.08 -2.65 9.19
C MET A 157 -1.08 -2.35 10.32
N ASN A 158 -0.69 -1.52 11.30
CA ASN A 158 -1.59 -1.12 12.36
C ASN A 158 -2.74 -0.24 11.87
N ARG A 159 -2.48 0.71 10.97
CA ARG A 159 -3.51 1.56 10.34
C ARG A 159 -4.54 0.72 9.58
N ALA A 160 -4.11 -0.32 8.86
CA ALA A 160 -4.99 -1.16 8.04
C ALA A 160 -5.79 -2.18 8.85
N THR A 161 -5.13 -2.86 9.79
CA THR A 161 -5.74 -4.00 10.52
C THR A 161 -6.29 -3.63 11.89
N GLY A 162 -5.91 -2.46 12.43
CA GLY A 162 -6.17 -2.07 13.82
C GLY A 162 -5.34 -2.84 14.87
N LYS A 163 -4.49 -3.79 14.45
CA LYS A 163 -3.65 -4.62 15.34
C LYS A 163 -2.20 -4.21 15.21
N THR A 164 -1.45 -4.20 16.32
CA THR A 164 -0.01 -3.93 16.22
C THR A 164 0.66 -5.10 15.49
N VAL A 165 1.82 -4.88 14.86
CA VAL A 165 2.58 -6.01 14.30
C VAL A 165 2.86 -7.03 15.39
N TYR A 166 3.20 -6.60 16.61
CA TYR A 166 3.32 -7.48 17.77
C TYR A 166 2.07 -8.34 18.05
N ASP A 167 0.87 -7.78 17.93
CA ASP A 167 -0.37 -8.52 18.11
C ASP A 167 -0.62 -9.52 16.98
N ILE A 168 -0.37 -9.13 15.73
CA ILE A 168 -0.44 -10.01 14.56
C ILE A 168 0.51 -11.20 14.76
N ILE A 169 1.75 -10.96 15.19
CA ILE A 169 2.73 -11.99 15.54
C ILE A 169 2.17 -12.96 16.59
N ARG A 170 1.60 -12.40 17.65
CA ARG A 170 1.10 -13.16 18.81
C ARG A 170 -0.14 -13.99 18.48
N GLU A 171 -1.03 -13.48 17.62
CA GLU A 171 -2.20 -14.20 17.13
C GLU A 171 -1.79 -15.37 16.22
N LEU A 172 -0.76 -15.17 15.40
CA LEU A 172 -0.21 -16.18 14.49
C LEU A 172 0.71 -17.21 15.17
N ARG A 173 0.81 -17.21 16.51
CA ARG A 173 1.78 -17.97 17.33
C ARG A 173 1.57 -19.49 17.38
N GLY A 174 0.94 -20.07 16.36
CA GLY A 174 1.06 -21.50 16.04
C GLY A 174 2.34 -21.85 15.29
N GLY A 175 2.87 -20.94 14.45
CA GLY A 175 4.02 -21.21 13.58
C GLY A 175 4.82 -19.98 13.07
N TRP A 176 4.36 -18.73 13.25
CA TRP A 176 5.13 -17.51 12.86
C TRP A 176 6.08 -17.00 13.96
N SER A 177 6.15 -17.67 15.11
CA SER A 177 6.94 -17.20 16.25
C SER A 177 8.42 -17.02 15.88
N ALA A 178 9.08 -18.08 15.38
CA ALA A 178 10.52 -18.07 15.09
C ALA A 178 10.89 -17.04 14.00
N PHE A 179 10.06 -16.96 12.97
CA PHE A 179 10.11 -16.01 11.87
C PHE A 179 10.22 -14.53 12.34
N TRP A 180 9.31 -14.10 13.22
CA TRP A 180 9.31 -12.72 13.67
C TRP A 180 10.42 -12.39 14.67
N TRP A 181 10.91 -13.36 15.44
CA TRP A 181 12.07 -13.15 16.34
C TRP A 181 13.34 -12.82 15.56
N ASN A 182 13.49 -13.33 14.33
CA ASN A 182 14.60 -12.99 13.43
C ASN A 182 14.45 -11.58 12.83
N VAL A 183 13.26 -11.25 12.33
CA VAL A 183 12.94 -9.91 11.76
C VAL A 183 13.05 -8.80 12.81
N LYS A 184 12.70 -9.11 14.07
CA LYS A 184 12.81 -8.22 15.23
C LYS A 184 14.22 -7.63 15.41
N GLY A 185 15.27 -8.26 14.89
CA GLY A 185 16.63 -7.73 14.92
C GLY A 185 16.80 -6.37 14.21
N ASN A 186 16.03 -6.12 13.15
CA ASN A 186 16.15 -4.90 12.32
C ASN A 186 15.05 -3.86 12.60
N ILE A 187 13.87 -4.31 13.03
CA ILE A 187 12.73 -3.47 13.42
C ILE A 187 12.70 -3.38 14.94
N ALA A 188 13.12 -2.25 15.51
CA ALA A 188 13.23 -2.08 16.96
C ALA A 188 11.96 -2.57 17.71
N ASP A 189 12.15 -3.32 18.81
CA ASP A 189 11.06 -3.94 19.59
C ASP A 189 9.98 -2.94 20.04
N VAL A 190 10.35 -1.67 20.16
CA VAL A 190 9.44 -0.57 20.49
C VAL A 190 8.48 -0.27 19.32
N SER A 191 8.95 -0.21 18.07
CA SER A 191 8.11 0.22 16.95
C SER A 191 7.04 -0.81 16.56
N ILE A 192 7.29 -2.11 16.76
CA ILE A 192 6.30 -3.16 16.43
C ILE A 192 5.15 -3.24 17.44
N LYS A 193 5.33 -2.69 18.64
CA LYS A 193 4.33 -2.62 19.71
C LYS A 193 3.58 -1.29 19.76
N GLN A 194 4.09 -0.28 19.07
CA GLN A 194 3.49 1.05 19.09
C GLN A 194 2.30 1.10 18.12
N PRO A 195 1.11 1.50 18.60
CA PRO A 195 -0.03 1.73 17.71
C PRO A 195 0.20 2.97 16.84
N TYR A 196 -0.54 3.05 15.74
CA TYR A 196 -0.58 4.20 14.85
C TYR A 196 -1.53 5.26 15.43
N ASP A 197 -0.99 6.44 15.73
CA ASP A 197 -1.74 7.55 16.34
C ASP A 197 -1.29 8.90 15.74
N PRO A 198 -1.93 9.32 14.62
CA PRO A 198 -1.66 10.60 13.97
C PRO A 198 -1.92 11.85 14.82
N HIS A 199 -2.60 11.73 15.97
CA HIS A 199 -2.84 12.88 16.86
C HIS A 199 -1.72 13.07 17.88
N LYS A 200 -1.04 12.00 18.28
CA LYS A 200 0.02 12.05 19.29
C LYS A 200 1.42 11.99 18.70
N ASP A 201 1.59 11.33 17.56
CA ASP A 201 2.90 11.14 16.93
C ASP A 201 3.00 11.95 15.63
N ARG A 202 4.01 12.82 15.58
CA ARG A 202 4.28 13.69 14.43
C ARG A 202 4.63 12.92 13.16
N SER A 203 5.31 11.78 13.30
CA SER A 203 5.64 10.89 12.18
C SER A 203 4.37 10.23 11.64
N ASP A 204 3.46 9.80 12.52
CA ASP A 204 2.19 9.22 12.13
C ASP A 204 1.28 10.25 11.45
N GLU A 205 1.26 11.50 11.94
CA GLU A 205 0.60 12.65 11.29
C GLU A 205 1.11 12.86 9.86
N PHE A 206 2.44 12.87 9.69
CA PHE A 206 3.06 13.00 8.38
C PHE A 206 2.78 11.82 7.46
N ILE A 207 2.81 10.59 7.98
CA ILE A 207 2.44 9.40 7.21
C ILE A 207 0.97 9.51 6.76
N GLU A 208 0.05 9.96 7.60
CA GLU A 208 -1.37 10.10 7.22
C GLU A 208 -1.52 11.13 6.11
N SER A 209 -0.91 12.31 6.27
CA SER A 209 -0.91 13.35 5.24
C SER A 209 -0.31 12.84 3.93
N LEU A 210 0.78 12.08 3.98
CA LEU A 210 1.43 11.51 2.82
C LEU A 210 0.56 10.47 2.12
N LEU A 211 -0.07 9.56 2.87
CA LEU A 211 -0.96 8.54 2.30
C LEU A 211 -2.11 9.20 1.54
N GLN A 212 -2.80 10.14 2.18
CA GLN A 212 -3.94 10.86 1.59
C GLN A 212 -3.51 11.65 0.35
N HIS A 213 -2.37 12.35 0.42
CA HIS A 213 -1.83 13.06 -0.72
C HIS A 213 -1.50 12.11 -1.88
N ASN A 214 -0.77 11.01 -1.62
CA ASN A 214 -0.37 10.06 -2.64
C ASN A 214 -1.56 9.33 -3.26
N TRP A 215 -2.59 8.99 -2.48
CA TRP A 215 -3.84 8.40 -2.99
C TRP A 215 -4.62 9.38 -3.86
N ASN A 216 -4.74 10.64 -3.42
CA ASN A 216 -5.43 11.67 -4.21
C ASN A 216 -4.66 12.04 -5.50
N SER A 217 -3.34 11.87 -5.50
CA SER A 217 -2.49 12.15 -6.66
C SER A 217 -2.32 10.94 -7.59
N GLY A 218 -2.81 9.76 -7.19
CA GLY A 218 -2.66 8.51 -7.94
C GLY A 218 -1.26 7.88 -7.88
N TYR A 219 -0.35 8.39 -7.05
CA TYR A 219 1.01 7.83 -6.91
C TYR A 219 1.01 6.49 -6.15
N LEU A 220 0.08 6.31 -5.22
CA LEU A 220 -0.10 5.07 -4.49
C LEU A 220 -1.52 4.54 -4.72
N GLN A 221 -1.63 3.24 -4.93
CA GLN A 221 -2.91 2.55 -5.01
C GLN A 221 -3.50 2.39 -3.59
N PRO A 222 -4.72 2.87 -3.31
CA PRO A 222 -5.35 2.67 -2.01
C PRO A 222 -5.55 1.18 -1.72
N TYR A 223 -5.27 0.76 -0.49
CA TYR A 223 -5.49 -0.62 -0.07
C TYR A 223 -6.96 -0.87 0.32
N PRO A 224 -7.46 -2.13 0.28
CA PRO A 224 -8.82 -2.44 0.66
C PRO A 224 -9.18 -1.92 2.07
N GLY A 225 -10.32 -1.25 2.21
CA GLY A 225 -10.75 -0.74 3.51
C GLY A 225 -9.97 0.48 4.04
N TYR A 226 -9.12 1.15 3.25
CA TYR A 226 -8.37 2.34 3.68
C TYR A 226 -9.22 3.48 4.27
N LEU A 227 -10.49 3.59 3.84
CA LEU A 227 -11.49 4.55 4.31
C LEU A 227 -12.09 4.20 5.69
N SER A 228 -11.96 2.95 6.14
CA SER A 228 -12.48 2.51 7.42
C SER A 228 -11.69 3.11 8.60
N PHE A 229 -10.43 3.48 8.36
CA PHE A 229 -9.59 4.11 9.36
C PHE A 229 -10.14 5.50 9.71
N LYS A 230 -10.52 5.66 10.98
CA LYS A 230 -10.92 6.94 11.55
C LYS A 230 -9.94 7.29 12.66
N VAL A 231 -9.31 8.46 12.54
CA VAL A 231 -8.46 8.98 13.60
C VAL A 231 -9.35 9.22 14.83
N LYS A 232 -9.10 8.49 15.92
CA LYS A 232 -9.86 8.64 17.15
C LYS A 232 -9.48 9.98 17.80
N LYS A 233 -10.42 10.92 17.83
CA LYS A 233 -10.26 12.21 18.53
C LYS A 233 -10.09 12.03 20.03
#